data_AF-A0A1R3WZD0-F1
#
_entry.id   AF-A0A1R3WZD0-F1
#
_cell.length_a   1.000
_cell.length_b   1.000
_cell.length_c   1.000
_cell.angle_alpha   90.00
_cell.angle_beta   90.00
_cell.angle_gamma   90.00
#
_symmetry.space_group_name_H-M   'P 1'
#
loop_
_entity.id
_entity.type
_entity.pdbx_description
1 polymer ?
#
loop_
_entity_poly.entity_id
_entity_poly.type
_entity_poly.pdbx_seq_one_letter_code
_entity_poly.pdbx_strand_id
1 'polypeptide(L)' 'MTEEEFDATFTYTLDVLLATMAEEPEIDPEKFFSVACVLENLRYFSPVLYGAIRKKTE' A
#
# COMPACT_ATOMS: atom_id res chain seq x y z
N MET A 1 -15.01 8.50 5.99
CA MET A 1 -13.63 8.42 5.51
C MET A 1 -13.34 9.66 4.70
N THR A 2 -12.49 10.53 5.23
CA THR A 2 -11.88 11.63 4.48
C THR A 2 -10.75 11.09 3.59
N GLU A 3 -10.24 11.92 2.68
CA GLU A 3 -9.08 11.57 1.86
C GLU A 3 -7.83 11.33 2.73
N GLU A 4 -7.64 12.16 3.76
CA GLU A 4 -6.55 12.03 4.74
C GLU A 4 -6.66 10.73 5.55
N GLU A 5 -7.87 10.36 5.99
CA GLU A 5 -8.12 9.10 6.71
C GLU A 5 -7.85 7.88 5.81
N PHE A 6 -8.23 7.97 4.53
CA PHE A 6 -7.94 6.92 3.55
C PHE A 6 -6.44 6.79 3.32
N ASP A 7 -5.74 7.91 3.09
CA ASP A 7 -4.30 7.92 2.84
C ASP A 7 -3.50 7.34 4.01
N ALA A 8 -3.84 7.73 5.23
CA ALA A 8 -3.23 7.21 6.45
C ALA A 8 -3.47 5.69 6.59
N THR A 9 -4.71 5.24 6.38
CA THR A 9 -5.06 3.81 6.47
C THR A 9 -4.39 3.00 5.36
N PHE A 10 -4.34 3.53 4.15
CA PHE A 10 -3.73 2.89 2.99
C PHE A 10 -2.23 2.75 3.18
N THR A 11 -1.55 3.83 3.59
CA THR A 11 -0.13 3.82 3.94
C THR A 11 0.15 2.76 5.01
N TYR A 12 -0.58 2.82 6.13
CA TYR A 12 -0.41 1.85 7.22
C TYR A 12 -0.60 0.40 6.75
N THR A 13 -1.57 0.15 5.86
CA THR A 13 -1.81 -1.19 5.32
C THR A 13 -0.63 -1.69 4.48
N LEU A 14 -0.03 -0.83 3.66
CA LEU A 14 1.16 -1.17 2.88
C LEU A 14 2.37 -1.45 3.78
N ASP A 15 2.57 -0.65 4.83
CA ASP A 15 3.64 -0.85 5.80
C ASP A 15 3.49 -2.19 6.53
N VAL A 16 2.27 -2.51 7.00
CA VAL A 16 1.98 -3.80 7.65
C VAL A 16 2.22 -4.96 6.70
N LEU A 17 1.78 -4.84 5.44
CA LEU A 17 2.01 -5.87 4.43
C LEU A 17 3.50 -6.16 4.24
N LEU A 18 4.33 -5.10 4.12
CA LEU A 18 5.77 -5.25 3.98
C LEU A 18 6.43 -5.84 5.21
N ALA A 19 6.02 -5.43 6.41
CA ALA A 19 6.51 -5.99 7.66
C ALA A 19 6.20 -7.48 7.77
N THR A 20 4.95 -7.87 7.51
CA THR A 20 4.54 -9.28 7.52
C THR A 20 5.29 -10.10 6.47
N MET A 21 5.46 -9.58 5.26
CA MET A 21 6.26 -10.26 4.24
C MET A 21 7.72 -10.44 4.67
N ALA A 22 8.32 -9.45 5.34
CA ALA A 22 9.72 -9.56 5.79
C ALA A 22 9.94 -10.63 6.88
N GLU A 23 8.89 -11.03 7.59
CA GLU A 23 8.94 -12.06 8.64
C GLU A 23 8.84 -13.49 8.08
N GLU A 24 8.45 -13.66 6.81
CA GLU A 24 8.28 -14.97 6.19
C GLU A 24 9.63 -15.55 5.72
N PRO A 25 10.07 -16.71 6.23
CA PRO A 25 11.39 -17.27 5.93
C PRO A 25 11.55 -17.75 4.48
N GLU A 26 10.45 -17.91 3.74
CA GLU A 26 10.44 -18.31 2.33
C GLU A 26 10.66 -17.13 1.36
N ILE A 27 10.67 -15.90 1.88
CA ILE A 27 10.84 -14.70 1.07
C ILE A 27 12.29 -14.55 0.64
N ASP A 28 12.48 -14.45 -0.67
CA ASP A 28 13.74 -14.06 -1.29
C ASP A 28 13.98 -12.54 -1.08
N PRO A 29 15.08 -12.13 -0.43
CA PRO A 29 15.33 -10.71 -0.13
C PRO A 29 15.42 -9.79 -1.35
N GLU A 30 15.93 -10.29 -2.48
CA GLU A 30 16.08 -9.50 -3.70
C GLU A 30 14.71 -9.26 -4.36
N LYS A 31 13.84 -10.28 -4.36
CA LYS A 31 12.45 -10.15 -4.80
C LYS A 31 11.64 -9.28 -3.84
N PHE A 32 11.84 -9.41 -2.54
CA PHE A 32 11.20 -8.58 -1.53
C PHE A 32 11.48 -7.10 -1.77
N PHE A 33 12.75 -6.74 -1.97
CA PHE A 33 13.14 -5.34 -2.23
C PHE A 33 12.40 -4.77 -3.45
N SER A 34 12.30 -5.55 -4.53
CA SER A 34 11.56 -5.14 -5.72
C SER A 34 10.07 -4.90 -5.42
N VAL A 35 9.44 -5.76 -4.61
CA VAL A 35 8.04 -5.60 -4.18
C VAL A 35 7.88 -4.37 -3.29
N ALA A 36 8.80 -4.14 -2.35
CA ALA A 36 8.81 -2.95 -1.50
C ALA A 36 8.84 -1.67 -2.34
N CYS A 37 9.70 -1.58 -3.34
CA CYS A 37 9.73 -0.44 -4.25
C CYS A 37 8.40 -0.24 -5.00
N VAL A 38 7.74 -1.33 -5.42
CA VAL A 38 6.44 -1.23 -6.10
C VAL A 38 5.35 -0.73 -5.16
N LEU A 39 5.29 -1.23 -3.93
CA LEU A 39 4.27 -0.83 -2.95
C LEU A 39 4.49 0.61 -2.45
N GLU A 40 5.73 1.04 -2.25
CA GLU A 40 6.07 2.43 -1.94
C GLU A 40 5.66 3.38 -3.07
N ASN A 41 5.88 2.99 -4.33
CA ASN A 41 5.39 3.77 -5.47
C ASN A 41 3.85 3.75 -5.57
N LEU A 42 3.19 2.66 -5.16
CA LEU A 42 1.73 2.60 -5.13
C LEU A 42 1.13 3.58 -4.12
N ARG A 43 1.79 3.80 -2.97
CA ARG A 43 1.41 4.80 -1.97
C ARG A 43 1.23 6.20 -2.57
N TYR A 44 2.10 6.60 -3.50
CA TYR A 44 2.00 7.89 -4.20
C TYR A 44 0.65 8.08 -4.92
N PHE A 45 0.01 6.99 -5.37
CA PHE A 45 -1.28 7.02 -6.08
C PHE A 45 -2.50 7.00 -5.15
N SER A 46 -2.31 7.06 -3.83
CA SER A 46 -3.40 7.05 -2.83
C SER A 46 -4.54 8.06 -3.14
N PRO A 47 -4.29 9.34 -3.50
CA PRO A 47 -5.37 10.28 -3.87
C PRO A 47 -6.19 9.83 -5.09
N VAL A 48 -5.52 9.23 -6.08
CA VAL A 48 -6.18 8.72 -7.30
C VAL A 48 -7.06 7.53 -6.95
N LEU A 49 -6.59 6.64 -6.08
CA LEU A 49 -7.35 5.48 -5.61
C LEU A 49 -8.58 5.91 -4.79
N TYR A 50 -8.43 6.88 -3.90
CA TYR A 50 -9.55 7.47 -3.15
C TYR A 50 -10.62 8.04 -4.09
N GLY A 51 -10.19 8.82 -5.10
CA GLY A 51 -11.10 9.35 -6.13
C GLY A 51 -11.81 8.25 -6.92
N ALA A 52 -11.12 7.16 -7.25
CA ALA A 52 -11.68 6.05 -8.01
C ALA A 52 -12.75 5.27 -7.21
N ILE A 53 -12.51 5.00 -5.93
CA ILE A 53 -13.49 4.28 -5.09
C ILE A 53 -14.71 5.13 -4.77
N ARG A 54 -14.55 6.45 -4.67
CA ARG A 54 -15.67 7.37 -4.44
C ARG A 54 -16.64 7.46 -5.61
N LYS A 55 -16.12 7.42 -6.86
CA LYS A 55 -16.95 7.38 -8.08
C LYS A 55 -17.79 6.12 -8.23
N LYS A 56 -17.43 5.03 -7.53
CA LYS A 56 -18.18 3.77 -7.56
C LYS A 56 -19.34 3.76 -6.55
N THR A 57 -19.37 4.72 -5.63
CA THR A 57 -20.33 4.79 -4.52
C THR A 57 -21.42 5.85 -4.76
N GLU A 58 -21.39 6.52 -5.92
CA GLU A 58 -22.46 7.40 -6.44
C GLU A 58 -23.17 6.70 -7.60
#